data_AF-A0A355F6X7-F1
#
_entry.id   AF-A0A355F6X7-F1
#
_cell.length_a   1.000
_cell.length_b   1.000
_cell.length_c   1.000
_cell.angle_alpha   90.00
_cell.angle_beta   90.00
_cell.angle_gamma   90.00
#
_symmetry.space_group_name_H-M   'P 1'
#
loop_
_entity.id
_entity.type
_entity.pdbx_description
1 polymer ?
#
loop_
_entity_poly.entity_id
_entity_poly.type
_entity_poly.pdbx_seq_one_letter_code
_entity_poly.pdbx_strand_id
1 'polypeptide(L)'
;GLALALGVWIMASLQAHSWDLGLRFTAGVAGAALALALGALGITRLVRRLPRESLRRPWLRHGVASLARPGATTLSAIVALGLGVLVVLGMSLVQRRLTEELSAELPKDAPSAFLIDIQPAQWPGVEKVILEQGATRLQSVPVVMARIAAIDGRPVEELAPPRERPTAAPPPRERDREEGERREGDQGEGARRWALTREQRLTYMQTLPEDNQVVAGVLWGDPQRAEVSVEQDFANDLNLRLGSTIRFDV
;
A
#
# COMPACT_ATOMS: atom_id res chain seq x y z
N GLY A 1 16.25 32.22 9.52
CA GLY A 1 15.63 32.09 8.20
C GLY A 1 16.29 30.97 7.42
N LEU A 2 17.45 31.24 6.82
CA LEU A 2 18.21 30.30 5.98
C LEU A 2 18.54 28.96 6.66
N ALA A 3 18.98 28.97 7.91
CA ALA A 3 19.28 27.74 8.67
C ALA A 3 18.03 26.86 8.89
N LEU A 4 16.85 27.46 9.12
CA LEU A 4 15.60 26.72 9.25
C LEU A 4 15.15 26.14 7.91
N ALA A 5 15.27 26.91 6.81
CA ALA A 5 14.95 26.43 5.48
C ALA A 5 15.87 25.27 5.05
N LEU A 6 17.17 25.37 5.34
CA LEU A 6 18.13 24.28 5.15
C LEU A 6 17.79 23.04 5.98
N GLY A 7 17.44 23.22 7.26
CA GLY A 7 17.01 22.12 8.12
C GLY A 7 15.76 21.41 7.60
N VAL A 8 14.75 22.18 7.16
CA VAL A 8 13.52 21.63 6.55
C VAL A 8 13.84 20.89 5.25
N TRP A 9 14.69 21.45 4.40
CA TRP A 9 15.08 20.82 3.13
C TRP A 9 15.82 19.51 3.32
N ILE A 10 16.81 19.48 4.22
CA ILE A 10 17.56 18.27 4.53
C ILE A 10 16.62 17.19 5.06
N MET A 11 15.75 17.52 6.02
CA MET A 11 14.84 16.54 6.59
C MET A 11 13.82 16.02 5.57
N ALA A 12 13.23 16.89 4.75
CA ALA A 12 12.30 16.50 3.71
C ALA A 12 12.97 15.62 2.64
N SER A 13 14.20 15.94 2.26
CA SER A 13 14.96 15.17 1.24
C SER A 13 15.34 13.78 1.74
N LEU A 14 15.73 13.66 3.01
CA LEU A 14 16.03 12.38 3.64
C LEU A 14 14.77 11.49 3.73
N GLN A 15 13.64 12.08 4.11
CA GLN A 15 12.39 11.32 4.27
C GLN A 15 11.80 10.89 2.92
N ALA A 16 11.87 11.74 1.90
CA ALA A 16 11.33 11.47 0.57
C ALA A 16 12.26 10.61 -0.33
N HIS A 17 13.48 10.27 0.14
CA HIS A 17 14.53 9.62 -0.67
C HIS A 17 14.78 10.28 -2.04
N SER A 18 14.41 11.55 -2.18
CA SER A 18 14.44 12.27 -3.45
C SER A 18 14.63 13.77 -3.22
N TRP A 19 15.64 14.33 -3.89
CA TRP A 19 16.07 15.71 -3.66
C TRP A 19 15.14 16.72 -4.34
N ASP A 20 14.50 16.33 -5.44
CA ASP A 20 13.50 17.13 -6.15
C ASP A 20 12.23 17.33 -5.30
N LEU A 21 11.70 16.28 -4.67
CA LEU A 21 10.56 16.41 -3.74
C LEU A 21 10.93 17.30 -2.54
N GLY A 22 12.11 17.09 -1.96
CA GLY A 22 12.59 17.89 -0.84
C GLY A 22 12.66 19.39 -1.18
N LEU A 23 13.16 19.73 -2.37
CA LEU A 23 13.22 21.11 -2.86
C LEU A 23 11.82 21.69 -3.09
N ARG A 24 10.93 20.96 -3.78
CA ARG A 24 9.55 21.40 -4.04
C ARG A 24 8.76 21.63 -2.75
N PHE A 25 8.91 20.73 -1.78
CA PHE A 25 8.28 20.87 -0.46
C PHE A 25 8.77 22.11 0.28
N THR A 26 10.09 22.29 0.36
CA THR A 26 10.68 23.43 1.07
C THR A 26 10.31 24.75 0.40
N ALA A 27 10.34 24.80 -0.93
CA ALA A 27 9.88 25.95 -1.71
C ALA A 27 8.40 26.25 -1.45
N GLY A 28 7.55 25.20 -1.37
CA GLY A 28 6.13 25.33 -1.02
C GLY A 28 5.91 25.92 0.37
N VAL A 29 6.62 25.42 1.39
CA VAL A 29 6.55 25.94 2.78
C VAL A 29 7.02 27.39 2.83
N ALA A 30 8.14 27.71 2.19
CA ALA A 30 8.66 29.08 2.12
C ALA A 30 7.68 30.01 1.39
N GLY A 31 7.07 29.55 0.30
CA GLY A 31 6.05 30.26 -0.46
C GLY A 31 4.79 30.55 0.36
N ALA A 32 4.30 29.57 1.13
CA ALA A 32 3.15 29.75 2.02
C ALA A 32 3.44 30.76 3.14
N ALA A 33 4.62 30.66 3.76
CA ALA A 33 5.06 31.62 4.78
C ALA A 33 5.17 33.04 4.21
N LEU A 34 5.73 33.18 3.01
CA LEU A 34 5.82 34.46 2.30
C LEU A 34 4.43 35.02 1.97
N ALA A 35 3.51 34.19 1.49
CA ALA A 35 2.13 34.60 1.19
C ALA A 35 1.40 35.11 2.44
N LEU A 36 1.55 34.42 3.58
CA LEU A 36 1.01 34.87 4.87
C LEU A 36 1.60 36.21 5.30
N ALA A 37 2.92 36.37 5.19
CA ALA A 37 3.61 37.61 5.55
C ALA A 37 3.16 38.78 4.66
N LEU A 38 3.08 38.57 3.34
CA LEU A 38 2.59 39.57 2.39
C LEU A 38 1.13 39.92 2.63
N GLY A 39 0.28 38.93 2.94
CA GLY A 39 -1.11 39.13 3.33
C GLY A 39 -1.25 40.00 4.58
N ALA A 40 -0.47 39.71 5.62
CA ALA A 40 -0.45 40.50 6.85
C ALA A 40 0.04 41.95 6.61
N LEU A 41 1.06 42.12 5.79
CA LEU A 41 1.54 43.44 5.34
C LEU A 41 0.49 44.18 4.49
N GLY A 42 -0.24 43.46 3.65
CA GLY A 42 -1.33 43.98 2.82
C GLY A 42 -2.49 44.50 3.68
N ILE A 43 -2.95 43.69 4.63
CA ILE A 43 -4.00 44.06 5.59
C ILE A 43 -3.57 45.30 6.38
N THR A 44 -2.37 45.31 6.95
CA THR A 44 -1.88 46.45 7.73
C THR A 44 -1.73 47.73 6.89
N ARG A 45 -1.27 47.63 5.63
CA ARG A 45 -1.25 48.77 4.69
C ARG A 45 -2.65 49.26 4.34
N LEU A 46 -3.58 48.35 4.07
CA LEU A 46 -4.97 48.69 3.72
C LEU A 46 -5.65 49.40 4.89
N VAL A 47 -5.48 48.88 6.10
CA VAL A 47 -5.97 49.48 7.34
C VAL A 47 -5.39 50.88 7.56
N ARG A 48 -4.12 51.12 7.21
CA ARG A 48 -3.50 52.45 7.30
C ARG A 48 -4.02 53.44 6.27
N ARG A 49 -4.52 52.98 5.11
CA ARG A 49 -5.05 53.84 4.03
C ARG A 49 -6.54 54.15 4.16
N LEU A 50 -7.28 53.44 5.01
CA LEU A 50 -8.69 53.73 5.24
C LEU A 50 -8.86 55.12 5.90
N PRO A 51 -9.68 56.02 5.32
CA PRO A 51 -9.93 57.34 5.88
C PRO A 51 -10.64 57.17 7.23
N ARG A 52 -9.89 57.45 8.30
CA ARG A 52 -10.30 57.26 9.70
C ARG A 52 -11.53 58.08 10.09
N GLU A 53 -11.86 59.08 9.28
CA GLU A 53 -13.00 59.98 9.39
C GLU A 53 -14.32 59.34 8.90
N SER A 54 -14.26 58.32 8.03
CA SER A 54 -15.46 57.62 7.53
C SER A 54 -16.05 56.64 8.56
N LEU A 55 -15.32 56.32 9.63
CA LEU A 55 -15.78 55.44 10.71
C LEU A 55 -16.64 56.24 11.69
N ARG A 56 -17.96 56.31 11.42
CA ARG A 56 -18.96 57.02 12.25
C ARG A 56 -19.02 56.58 13.72
N ARG A 57 -18.54 55.37 14.05
CA ARG A 57 -18.63 54.81 15.42
C ARG A 57 -17.28 54.91 16.15
N PRO A 58 -17.20 55.57 17.33
CA PRO A 58 -15.95 55.80 18.06
C PRO A 58 -15.17 54.52 18.43
N TRP A 59 -15.87 53.47 18.86
CA TRP A 59 -15.27 52.19 19.26
C TRP A 59 -14.60 51.44 18.10
N LEU A 60 -15.20 51.46 16.90
CA LEU A 60 -14.58 50.91 15.68
C LEU A 60 -13.32 51.68 15.29
N ARG A 61 -13.31 53.01 15.46
CA ARG A 61 -12.16 53.86 15.16
C ARG A 61 -10.96 53.52 16.05
N HIS A 62 -11.19 53.31 17.36
CA HIS A 62 -10.14 52.92 18.30
C HIS A 62 -9.66 51.47 18.10
N GLY A 63 -10.55 50.54 17.75
CA GLY A 63 -10.19 49.15 17.43
C GLY A 63 -9.36 49.02 16.16
N VAL A 64 -9.71 49.74 15.10
CA VAL A 64 -8.93 49.75 13.85
C VAL A 64 -7.58 50.48 14.04
N ALA A 65 -7.54 51.50 14.90
CA ALA A 65 -6.32 52.23 15.21
C ALA A 65 -5.27 51.39 15.97
N SER A 66 -5.69 50.43 16.81
CA SER A 66 -4.77 49.54 17.51
C SER A 66 -4.07 48.57 16.56
N LEU A 67 -4.75 48.14 15.48
CA LEU A 67 -4.21 47.24 14.45
C LEU A 67 -3.17 47.91 13.53
N ALA A 68 -3.26 49.24 13.37
CA ALA A 68 -2.47 49.99 12.40
C ALA A 68 -1.20 50.64 12.98
N ARG A 69 -1.08 50.66 14.32
CA ARG A 69 -0.04 51.42 15.03
C ARG A 69 1.37 50.85 14.73
N PRO A 70 2.36 51.70 14.41
CA PRO A 70 3.76 51.26 14.33
C PRO A 70 4.19 50.64 15.67
N GLY A 71 4.69 49.40 15.66
CA GLY A 71 5.08 48.66 16.87
C GLY A 71 3.99 47.79 17.51
N ALA A 72 2.78 47.70 16.93
CA ALA A 72 1.74 46.79 17.43
C ALA A 72 2.08 45.31 17.15
N THR A 73 1.80 44.42 18.12
CA THR A 73 1.94 42.95 18.02
C THR A 73 0.95 42.29 17.05
N THR A 74 0.13 43.08 16.34
CA THR A 74 -0.84 42.60 15.35
C THR A 74 -0.18 41.79 14.23
N LEU A 75 1.02 42.18 13.79
CA LEU A 75 1.73 41.45 12.73
C LEU A 75 2.11 40.02 13.19
N SER A 76 2.68 39.88 14.38
CA SER A 76 3.05 38.56 14.91
C SER A 76 1.81 37.72 15.25
N ALA A 77 0.73 38.34 15.74
CA ALA A 77 -0.54 37.65 16.00
C ALA A 77 -1.18 37.12 14.71
N ILE A 78 -1.24 37.93 13.63
CA ILE A 78 -1.79 37.50 12.34
C ILE A 78 -0.94 36.37 11.75
N VAL A 79 0.40 36.47 11.81
CA VAL A 79 1.30 35.41 11.32
C VAL A 79 1.12 34.13 12.12
N ALA A 80 1.03 34.20 13.46
CA ALA A 80 0.83 33.03 14.32
C ALA A 80 -0.52 32.34 14.05
N LEU A 81 -1.61 33.11 13.96
CA LEU A 81 -2.93 32.58 13.61
C LEU A 81 -2.95 31.99 12.19
N GLY A 82 -2.35 32.69 11.23
CA GLY A 82 -2.24 32.22 9.85
C GLY A 82 -1.45 30.92 9.73
N LEU A 83 -0.36 30.77 10.48
CA LEU A 83 0.41 29.53 10.53
C LEU A 83 -0.40 28.39 11.15
N GLY A 84 -1.16 28.65 12.23
CA GLY A 84 -2.05 27.66 12.83
C GLY A 84 -3.13 27.18 11.84
N VAL A 85 -3.79 28.12 11.16
CA VAL A 85 -4.79 27.80 10.12
C VAL A 85 -4.17 27.06 8.94
N LEU A 86 -2.96 27.42 8.51
CA LEU A 86 -2.22 26.72 7.46
C LEU A 86 -1.96 25.26 7.83
N VAL A 87 -1.53 24.99 9.07
CA VAL A 87 -1.29 23.62 9.54
C VAL A 87 -2.58 22.80 9.53
N VAL A 88 -3.69 23.36 10.03
CA VAL A 88 -5.00 22.67 10.05
C VAL A 88 -5.50 22.38 8.63
N LEU A 89 -5.41 23.36 7.72
CA LEU A 89 -5.78 23.18 6.32
C LEU A 89 -4.88 22.16 5.62
N GLY A 90 -3.56 22.20 5.88
CA GLY A 90 -2.61 21.24 5.34
C GLY A 90 -2.94 19.82 5.76
N MET A 91 -3.21 19.59 7.05
CA MET A 91 -3.65 18.29 7.56
C MET A 91 -4.96 17.84 6.91
N SER A 92 -5.95 18.74 6.78
CA SER A 92 -7.22 18.41 6.13
C SER A 92 -7.03 18.01 4.66
N LEU A 93 -6.12 18.67 3.94
CA LEU A 93 -5.81 18.33 2.55
C LEU A 93 -5.12 16.97 2.45
N VAL A 94 -4.15 16.69 3.32
CA VAL A 94 -3.47 15.38 3.36
C VAL A 94 -4.45 14.27 3.70
N GLN A 95 -5.31 14.47 4.69
CA GLN A 95 -6.35 13.50 5.03
C GLN A 95 -7.26 13.20 3.83
N ARG A 96 -7.74 14.24 3.14
CA ARG A 96 -8.56 14.07 1.93
C ARG A 96 -7.83 13.28 0.86
N ARG A 97 -6.56 13.58 0.61
CA ARG A 97 -5.73 12.84 -0.36
C ARG A 97 -5.61 11.36 -0.01
N LEU A 98 -5.32 11.05 1.25
CA LEU A 98 -5.22 9.66 1.70
C LEU A 98 -6.54 8.92 1.58
N THR A 99 -7.66 9.57 1.92
CA THR A 99 -8.99 8.97 1.77
C THR A 99 -9.37 8.77 0.32
N GLU A 100 -9.09 9.73 -0.56
CA GLU A 100 -9.31 9.66 -2.00
C GLU A 100 -8.49 8.53 -2.63
N GLU A 101 -7.20 8.45 -2.31
CA GLU A 101 -6.29 7.41 -2.80
C GLU A 101 -6.77 6.02 -2.37
N LEU A 102 -7.04 5.84 -1.07
CA LEU A 102 -7.50 4.56 -0.54
C LEU A 102 -8.86 4.15 -1.15
N SER A 103 -9.75 5.10 -1.38
CA SER A 103 -11.05 4.83 -2.01
C SER A 103 -10.93 4.55 -3.51
N ALA A 104 -9.89 5.05 -4.17
CA ALA A 104 -9.61 4.80 -5.58
C ALA A 104 -8.93 3.44 -5.80
N GLU A 105 -8.07 3.02 -4.86
CA GLU A 105 -7.42 1.70 -4.88
C GLU A 105 -8.39 0.55 -4.55
N LEU A 106 -9.43 0.81 -3.75
CA LEU A 106 -10.46 -0.20 -3.47
C LEU A 106 -11.40 -0.38 -4.67
N PRO A 107 -11.52 -1.60 -5.25
CA PRO A 107 -12.52 -1.87 -6.27
C PRO A 107 -13.91 -1.51 -5.73
N LYS A 108 -14.75 -0.87 -6.55
CA LYS A 108 -16.15 -0.54 -6.18
C LYS A 108 -16.96 -1.78 -5.75
N ASP A 109 -16.48 -2.94 -6.17
CA ASP A 109 -17.08 -4.25 -6.03
C ASP A 109 -16.37 -5.12 -4.97
N ALA A 110 -15.53 -4.51 -4.13
CA ALA A 110 -14.80 -5.22 -3.10
C ALA A 110 -15.78 -5.93 -2.12
N PRO A 111 -15.50 -7.19 -1.74
CA PRO A 111 -16.31 -7.89 -0.75
C PRO A 111 -16.30 -7.15 0.59
N SER A 112 -17.48 -7.02 1.20
CA SER A 112 -17.64 -6.40 2.53
C SER A 112 -17.40 -7.39 3.67
N ALA A 113 -17.42 -8.69 3.39
CA ALA A 113 -17.17 -9.75 4.36
C ALA A 113 -16.51 -10.95 3.66
N PHE A 114 -15.55 -11.56 4.33
CA PHE A 114 -14.91 -12.82 3.93
C PHE A 114 -15.19 -13.86 4.99
N LEU A 115 -15.74 -15.00 4.57
CA LEU A 115 -15.95 -16.15 5.44
C LEU A 115 -14.99 -17.26 5.03
N ILE A 116 -14.27 -17.81 6.00
CA ILE A 116 -13.30 -18.88 5.82
C ILE A 116 -13.69 -20.10 6.67
N ASP A 117 -13.10 -21.24 6.36
CA ASP A 117 -13.27 -22.50 7.12
C ASP A 117 -14.72 -23.02 7.20
N ILE A 118 -15.54 -22.67 6.21
CA ILE A 118 -16.91 -23.21 6.09
C ILE A 118 -16.81 -24.62 5.50
N GLN A 119 -17.27 -25.61 6.27
CA GLN A 119 -17.29 -26.99 5.78
C GLN A 119 -18.39 -27.18 4.71
N PRO A 120 -18.21 -28.09 3.74
CA PRO A 120 -19.19 -28.33 2.68
C PRO A 120 -20.61 -28.62 3.19
N ALA A 121 -20.73 -29.33 4.32
CA ALA A 121 -22.02 -29.63 4.94
C ALA A 121 -22.72 -28.40 5.57
N GLN A 122 -21.96 -27.37 5.94
CA GLN A 122 -22.48 -26.15 6.56
C GLN A 122 -22.90 -25.10 5.51
N TRP A 123 -22.33 -25.17 4.30
CA TRP A 123 -22.52 -24.17 3.25
C TRP A 123 -24.00 -23.83 2.96
N PRO A 124 -24.93 -24.80 2.78
CA PRO A 124 -26.32 -24.47 2.46
C PRO A 124 -27.02 -23.62 3.54
N GLY A 125 -26.66 -23.83 4.81
CA GLY A 125 -27.21 -23.03 5.91
C GLY A 125 -26.62 -21.62 5.95
N VAL A 126 -25.32 -21.50 5.72
CA VAL A 126 -24.62 -20.21 5.68
C VAL A 126 -25.08 -19.35 4.51
N GLU A 127 -25.15 -19.94 3.31
CA GLU A 127 -25.64 -19.28 2.09
C GLU A 127 -27.04 -18.70 2.30
N LYS A 128 -27.97 -19.48 2.87
CA LYS A 128 -29.32 -19.01 3.16
C LYS A 128 -29.34 -17.79 4.07
N VAL A 129 -28.59 -17.83 5.19
CA VAL A 129 -28.53 -16.69 6.13
C VAL A 129 -27.94 -15.45 5.46
N ILE A 130 -26.88 -15.60 4.68
CA ILE A 130 -26.23 -14.47 3.99
C ILE A 130 -27.19 -13.83 2.97
N LEU A 131 -27.91 -14.64 2.19
CA LEU A 131 -28.90 -14.15 1.23
C LEU A 131 -30.10 -13.48 1.93
N GLU A 132 -30.57 -14.02 3.05
CA GLU A 132 -31.63 -13.40 3.87
C GLU A 132 -31.22 -12.04 4.45
N GLN A 133 -29.92 -11.84 4.75
CA GLN A 133 -29.37 -10.55 5.18
C GLN A 133 -29.17 -9.56 4.02
N GLY A 134 -29.60 -9.91 2.80
CA GLY A 134 -29.59 -9.01 1.65
C GLY A 134 -28.26 -8.96 0.90
N ALA A 135 -27.41 -9.98 1.02
CA ALA A 135 -26.19 -10.06 0.21
C ALA A 135 -26.53 -10.11 -1.28
N THR A 136 -25.96 -9.18 -2.05
CA THR A 136 -26.20 -9.02 -3.49
C THR A 136 -25.20 -9.77 -4.36
N ARG A 137 -24.01 -10.09 -3.82
CA ARG A 137 -22.93 -10.76 -4.53
C ARG A 137 -22.28 -11.81 -3.63
N LEU A 138 -22.70 -13.06 -3.78
CA LEU A 138 -22.14 -14.20 -3.07
C LEU A 138 -21.16 -14.94 -3.99
N GLN A 139 -19.89 -15.00 -3.59
CA GLN A 139 -18.88 -15.80 -4.28
C GLN A 139 -18.44 -16.93 -3.36
N SER A 140 -18.69 -18.17 -3.79
CA SER A 140 -18.21 -19.37 -3.11
C SER A 140 -17.00 -19.90 -3.85
N VAL A 141 -15.88 -20.02 -3.14
CA VAL A 141 -14.62 -20.53 -3.69
C VAL A 141 -14.22 -21.76 -2.89
N PRO A 142 -14.56 -22.96 -3.35
CA PRO A 142 -14.20 -24.19 -2.66
C PRO A 142 -12.68 -24.36 -2.68
N VAL A 143 -12.14 -24.84 -1.56
CA VAL A 143 -10.71 -25.11 -1.41
C VAL A 143 -10.52 -26.60 -1.15
N VAL A 144 -9.68 -27.24 -1.95
CA VAL A 144 -9.24 -28.61 -1.77
C VAL A 144 -7.76 -28.58 -1.39
N MET A 145 -7.42 -29.21 -0.28
CA MET A 145 -6.02 -29.38 0.13
C MET A 145 -5.43 -30.55 -0.64
N ALA A 146 -4.24 -30.37 -1.20
CA ALA A 146 -3.56 -31.41 -1.96
C ALA A 146 -2.04 -31.27 -1.87
N ARG A 147 -1.30 -32.35 -2.08
CA ARG A 147 0.16 -32.32 -2.23
C ARG A 147 0.54 -32.59 -3.68
N ILE A 148 1.64 -32.01 -4.14
CA ILE A 148 2.17 -32.34 -5.46
C ILE A 148 2.83 -33.72 -5.35
N ALA A 149 2.39 -34.67 -6.16
CA ALA A 149 2.95 -36.01 -6.24
C ALA A 149 4.00 -36.11 -7.36
N ALA A 150 3.76 -35.46 -8.49
CA ALA A 150 4.70 -35.45 -9.61
C ALA A 150 4.52 -34.24 -10.54
N ILE A 151 5.59 -33.85 -11.22
CA ILE A 151 5.58 -32.87 -12.32
C ILE A 151 6.24 -33.49 -13.54
N ASP A 152 5.54 -33.48 -14.68
CA ASP A 152 6.01 -34.05 -15.95
C ASP A 152 6.46 -35.51 -15.82
N GLY A 153 5.71 -36.28 -15.03
CA GLY A 153 5.99 -37.69 -14.76
C GLY A 153 7.08 -37.95 -13.70
N ARG A 154 7.83 -36.92 -13.27
CA ARG A 154 8.88 -37.06 -12.25
C ARG A 154 8.30 -36.86 -10.83
N PRO A 155 8.52 -37.81 -9.91
CA PRO A 155 8.01 -37.71 -8.55
C PRO A 155 8.67 -36.57 -7.76
N VAL A 156 7.96 -35.98 -6.80
CA VAL A 156 8.47 -34.86 -6.00
C VAL A 156 9.70 -35.24 -5.18
N GLU A 157 9.82 -36.50 -4.76
CA GLU A 157 10.99 -37.01 -4.03
C GLU A 157 12.28 -36.91 -4.86
N GLU A 158 12.18 -37.00 -6.19
CA GLU A 158 13.32 -36.82 -7.09
C GLU A 158 13.61 -35.33 -7.34
N LEU A 159 12.57 -34.50 -7.42
CA LEU A 159 12.68 -33.06 -7.67
C LEU A 159 13.12 -32.27 -6.43
N ALA A 160 12.80 -32.77 -5.24
CA ALA A 160 13.09 -32.17 -3.94
C ALA A 160 13.52 -33.26 -2.93
N PRO A 161 14.69 -33.90 -3.15
CA PRO A 161 15.15 -34.99 -2.30
C PRO A 161 15.28 -34.53 -0.84
N PRO A 162 14.86 -35.34 0.16
CA PRO A 162 14.97 -34.97 1.57
C PRO A 162 16.37 -34.45 1.89
N ARG A 163 16.46 -33.27 2.52
CA ARG A 163 17.76 -32.78 3.00
C ARG A 163 18.24 -33.75 4.08
N GLU A 164 19.32 -34.47 3.81
CA GLU A 164 20.04 -35.20 4.84
C GLU A 164 20.45 -34.19 5.92
N ARG A 165 19.95 -34.37 7.14
CA ARG A 165 20.45 -33.59 8.28
C ARG A 165 21.89 -34.03 8.50
N PRO A 166 22.88 -33.12 8.46
CA PRO A 166 24.25 -33.48 8.76
C PRO A 166 24.29 -34.16 10.14
N THR A 167 24.77 -35.39 10.19
CA THR A 167 24.89 -36.18 11.42
C THR A 167 25.93 -35.61 12.39
N ALA A 168 26.78 -34.69 11.90
CA ALA A 168 27.70 -33.90 12.70
C ALA A 168 27.69 -32.44 12.25
N ALA A 169 27.75 -31.51 13.21
CA ALA A 169 27.90 -30.09 12.92
C ALA A 169 29.32 -29.82 12.36
N PRO A 170 29.46 -29.02 11.28
CA PRO A 170 30.77 -28.71 10.73
C PRO A 170 31.63 -27.94 11.75
N PRO A 171 32.96 -28.14 11.73
CA PRO A 171 33.88 -27.46 12.62
C PRO A 171 33.77 -25.93 12.47
N PRO A 172 34.00 -25.14 13.53
CA PRO A 172 33.73 -23.69 13.53
C PRO A 172 34.37 -22.90 12.39
N ARG A 173 35.51 -23.36 11.86
CA ARG A 173 36.26 -22.67 10.78
C ARG A 173 35.64 -22.84 9.39
N GLU A 174 34.82 -23.85 9.17
CA GLU A 174 34.14 -24.12 7.90
C GLU A 174 32.73 -23.50 7.88
N ARG A 175 32.14 -23.30 9.06
CA ARG A 175 30.80 -22.71 9.23
C ARG A 175 30.69 -21.30 8.63
N ASP A 176 31.69 -20.45 8.85
CA ASP A 176 31.66 -19.05 8.38
C ASP A 176 31.81 -18.93 6.85
N ARG A 177 32.50 -19.88 6.20
CA ARG A 177 32.64 -19.94 4.73
C ARG A 177 31.38 -20.50 4.09
N GLU A 178 30.86 -21.60 4.64
CA GLU A 178 29.63 -22.21 4.17
C GLU A 178 28.40 -21.31 4.35
N GLU A 179 28.32 -20.50 5.42
CA GLU A 179 27.22 -19.54 5.62
C GLU A 179 27.22 -18.41 4.56
N GLY A 180 28.38 -18.01 4.05
CA GLY A 180 28.51 -17.04 2.97
C GLY A 180 28.02 -17.60 1.63
N GLU A 181 28.45 -18.83 1.30
CA GLU A 181 28.10 -19.51 0.04
C GLU A 181 26.63 -19.97 -0.01
N ARG A 182 26.06 -20.41 1.13
CA ARG A 182 24.63 -20.78 1.22
C ARG A 182 23.70 -19.59 0.96
N ARG A 183 24.07 -18.36 1.32
CA ARG A 183 23.20 -17.18 1.18
C ARG A 183 22.96 -16.74 -0.27
N GLU A 184 23.88 -17.04 -1.19
CA GLU A 184 23.85 -16.54 -2.56
C GLU A 184 23.15 -17.51 -3.54
N GLY A 185 23.21 -18.83 -3.29
CA GLY A 185 22.57 -19.86 -4.13
C GLY A 185 21.26 -20.47 -3.59
N ASP A 186 21.00 -20.43 -2.28
CA ASP A 186 19.87 -21.15 -1.65
C ASP A 186 18.52 -20.43 -1.79
N GLN A 187 18.49 -19.15 -2.17
CA GLN A 187 17.24 -18.39 -2.24
C GLN A 187 16.27 -18.96 -3.29
N GLY A 188 16.76 -19.29 -4.49
CA GLY A 188 15.95 -19.86 -5.57
C GLY A 188 15.63 -21.34 -5.37
N GLU A 189 16.60 -22.15 -4.92
CA GLU A 189 16.37 -23.57 -4.64
C GLU A 189 15.46 -23.80 -3.44
N GLY A 190 15.55 -22.95 -2.41
CA GLY A 190 14.69 -22.97 -1.24
C GLY A 190 13.23 -22.68 -1.59
N ALA A 191 12.99 -21.65 -2.42
CA ALA A 191 11.64 -21.30 -2.91
C ALA A 191 11.02 -22.45 -3.71
N ARG A 192 11.75 -23.00 -4.68
CA ARG A 192 11.30 -24.15 -5.48
C ARG A 192 10.98 -25.38 -4.64
N ARG A 193 11.86 -25.72 -3.70
CA ARG A 193 11.66 -26.86 -2.79
C ARG A 193 10.44 -26.65 -1.89
N TRP A 194 10.26 -25.45 -1.35
CA TRP A 194 9.08 -25.10 -0.56
C TRP A 194 7.81 -25.22 -1.41
N ALA A 195 7.81 -24.71 -2.64
CA ALA A 195 6.68 -24.82 -3.56
C ALA A 195 6.31 -26.27 -3.89
N LEU A 196 7.30 -27.16 -4.05
CA LEU A 196 7.09 -28.59 -4.32
C LEU A 196 6.55 -29.37 -3.11
N THR A 197 6.99 -29.04 -1.90
CA THR A 197 6.76 -29.88 -0.70
C THR A 197 5.64 -29.39 0.21
N ARG A 198 5.23 -28.13 0.06
CA ARG A 198 4.10 -27.58 0.81
C ARG A 198 2.78 -28.22 0.39
N GLU A 199 1.82 -28.16 1.31
CA GLU A 199 0.42 -28.43 0.99
C GLU A 199 -0.12 -27.28 0.12
N GLN A 200 -0.77 -27.66 -0.97
CA GLN A 200 -1.37 -26.77 -1.95
C GLN A 200 -2.84 -26.56 -1.63
N ARG A 201 -3.31 -25.33 -1.84
CA ARG A 201 -4.72 -24.97 -1.77
C ARG A 201 -5.22 -24.85 -3.20
N LEU A 202 -5.92 -25.86 -3.68
CA LEU A 202 -6.49 -25.88 -5.01
C LEU A 202 -7.89 -25.26 -4.94
N THR A 203 -8.14 -24.29 -5.80
CA THR A 203 -9.47 -23.70 -6.00
C THR A 203 -9.95 -24.01 -7.41
N TYR A 204 -11.26 -24.07 -7.59
CA TYR A 204 -11.87 -24.21 -8.90
C TYR A 204 -12.98 -23.18 -9.07
N MET A 205 -13.07 -22.63 -10.28
CA MET A 205 -14.04 -21.61 -10.63
C MET A 205 -14.48 -21.84 -12.08
N GLN A 206 -15.71 -21.46 -12.41
CA GLN A 206 -16.20 -21.52 -13.80
C GLN A 206 -15.80 -20.27 -14.61
N THR A 207 -15.49 -19.17 -13.93
CA THR A 207 -15.14 -17.90 -14.55
C THR A 207 -13.88 -17.36 -13.90
N LEU A 208 -12.94 -16.86 -14.70
CA LEU A 208 -11.76 -16.20 -14.19
C LEU A 208 -12.16 -14.88 -13.49
N PRO A 209 -11.64 -14.58 -12.29
CA PRO A 209 -11.87 -13.28 -11.64
C PRO A 209 -11.46 -12.12 -12.53
N GLU A 210 -12.20 -11.01 -12.48
CA GLU A 210 -11.99 -9.84 -13.37
C GLU A 210 -10.60 -9.20 -13.23
N ASP A 211 -10.00 -9.30 -12.03
CA ASP A 211 -8.67 -8.75 -11.74
C ASP A 211 -7.52 -9.65 -12.22
N ASN A 212 -7.81 -10.90 -12.63
CA ASN A 212 -6.80 -11.84 -13.09
C ASN A 212 -6.56 -11.67 -14.59
N GLN A 213 -5.29 -11.55 -14.97
CA GLN A 213 -4.88 -11.45 -16.38
C GLN A 213 -4.28 -12.76 -16.87
N VAL A 214 -4.73 -13.24 -18.03
CA VAL A 214 -4.13 -14.40 -18.69
C VAL A 214 -2.86 -13.96 -19.40
N VAL A 215 -1.70 -14.34 -18.85
CA VAL A 215 -0.39 -14.01 -19.42
C VAL A 215 0.00 -14.96 -20.56
N ALA A 216 -0.41 -16.23 -20.49
CA ALA A 216 -0.13 -17.24 -21.49
C ALA A 216 -1.20 -18.34 -21.51
N GLY A 217 -1.47 -18.92 -22.69
CA GLY A 217 -2.47 -19.98 -22.88
C GLY A 217 -3.88 -19.44 -23.12
N VAL A 218 -4.88 -20.30 -22.93
CA VAL A 218 -6.32 -19.99 -23.12
C VAL A 218 -7.10 -20.66 -21.99
N LEU A 219 -8.12 -19.96 -21.47
CA LEU A 219 -9.09 -20.47 -20.49
C LEU A 219 -10.50 -20.28 -21.05
N TRP A 220 -11.44 -21.22 -20.97
CA TRP A 220 -11.29 -22.67 -20.76
C TRP A 220 -11.22 -23.36 -22.13
N GLY A 221 -10.38 -24.39 -22.26
CA GLY A 221 -10.20 -25.13 -23.51
C GLY A 221 -11.21 -26.26 -23.68
N ASP A 222 -10.72 -27.49 -23.75
CA ASP A 222 -11.52 -28.70 -23.98
C ASP A 222 -12.13 -29.21 -22.67
N PRO A 223 -13.48 -29.26 -22.52
CA PRO A 223 -14.12 -29.72 -21.28
C PRO A 223 -13.87 -31.20 -20.95
N GLN A 224 -13.29 -31.99 -21.86
CA GLN A 224 -12.87 -33.37 -21.56
C GLN A 224 -11.45 -33.47 -20.99
N ARG A 225 -10.71 -32.37 -20.94
CA ARG A 225 -9.36 -32.34 -20.36
C ARG A 225 -9.39 -31.64 -19.02
N ALA A 226 -8.72 -32.24 -18.03
CA ALA A 226 -8.44 -31.57 -16.77
C ALA A 226 -7.39 -30.50 -17.01
N GLU A 227 -7.83 -29.24 -17.07
CA GLU A 227 -6.98 -28.06 -17.21
C GLU A 227 -6.85 -27.34 -15.87
N VAL A 228 -5.71 -26.72 -15.62
CA VAL A 228 -5.44 -25.94 -14.41
C VAL A 228 -4.78 -24.62 -14.79
N SER A 229 -5.24 -23.53 -14.16
CA SER A 229 -4.55 -22.24 -14.21
C SER A 229 -3.54 -22.15 -13.08
N VAL A 230 -2.35 -21.62 -13.37
CA VAL A 230 -1.27 -21.47 -12.40
C VAL A 230 -0.75 -20.04 -12.42
N GLU A 231 -0.49 -19.48 -11.25
CA GLU A 231 0.09 -18.13 -11.09
C GLU A 231 1.53 -18.10 -11.65
N GLN A 232 1.94 -16.95 -12.21
CA GLN A 232 3.15 -16.87 -13.02
C GLN A 232 4.43 -17.16 -12.20
N ASP A 233 4.54 -16.60 -11.00
CA ASP A 233 5.71 -16.82 -10.14
C ASP A 233 5.74 -18.26 -9.63
N PHE A 234 4.59 -18.82 -9.25
CA PHE A 234 4.51 -20.24 -8.91
C PHE A 234 4.89 -21.16 -10.09
N ALA A 235 4.50 -20.81 -11.32
CA ALA A 235 4.92 -21.54 -12.52
C ALA A 235 6.44 -21.43 -12.74
N ASN A 236 7.03 -20.26 -12.52
CA ASN A 236 8.47 -20.04 -12.61
C ASN A 236 9.24 -20.85 -11.56
N ASP A 237 8.79 -20.83 -10.30
CA ASP A 237 9.39 -21.57 -9.18
C ASP A 237 9.44 -23.07 -9.46
N LEU A 238 8.37 -23.61 -10.06
CA LEU A 238 8.28 -25.02 -10.42
C LEU A 238 8.85 -25.34 -11.81
N ASN A 239 9.27 -24.33 -12.57
CA ASN A 239 9.71 -24.44 -13.96
C ASN A 239 8.66 -25.11 -14.87
N LEU A 240 7.39 -24.75 -14.66
CA LEU A 240 6.25 -25.21 -15.43
C LEU A 240 6.15 -24.48 -16.77
N ARG A 241 5.66 -25.18 -17.78
CA ARG A 241 5.35 -24.60 -19.10
C ARG A 241 3.95 -24.99 -19.53
N LEU A 242 3.41 -24.31 -20.54
CA LEU A 242 2.15 -24.73 -21.16
C LEU A 242 2.29 -26.17 -21.67
N GLY A 243 1.36 -27.04 -21.27
CA GLY A 243 1.40 -28.47 -21.55
C GLY A 243 2.11 -29.32 -20.50
N SER A 244 2.74 -28.72 -19.48
CA SER A 244 3.24 -29.47 -18.32
C SER A 244 2.09 -30.20 -17.61
N THR A 245 2.40 -31.35 -17.04
CA THR A 245 1.45 -32.17 -16.28
C THR A 245 1.81 -32.15 -14.80
N ILE A 246 0.81 -31.93 -13.95
CA ILE A 246 0.96 -31.96 -12.49
C ILE A 246 0.04 -33.04 -11.96
N ARG A 247 0.59 -33.92 -11.12
CA ARG A 247 -0.19 -34.90 -10.37
C ARG A 247 -0.30 -34.43 -8.93
N PHE A 248 -1.53 -34.44 -8.42
CA PHE A 248 -1.82 -34.14 -7.03
C PHE A 248 -2.23 -35.40 -6.27
N ASP A 249 -1.91 -35.43 -4.99
CA ASP A 249 -2.41 -36.36 -3.99
C ASP A 249 -3.38 -35.58 -3.08
N VAL A 250 -4.64 -36.02 -3.01
CA VAL A 250 -5.78 -35.31 -2.39
C VAL A 250 -6.34 -36.14 -1.23
#